data_AF-A0A4Q5Z5K7-F1
#
_entry.id   AF-A0A4Q5Z5K7-F1
#
_cell.length_a   1.000
_cell.length_b   1.000
_cell.length_c   1.000
_cell.angle_alpha   90.00
_cell.angle_beta   90.00
_cell.angle_gamma   90.00
#
_symmetry.space_group_name_H-M   'P 1'
#
loop_
_entity.id
_entity.type
_entity.pdbx_description
1 polymer ?
#
loop_
_entity_poly.entity_id
_entity_poly.type
_entity_poly.pdbx_seq_one_letter_code
_entity_poly.pdbx_strand_id
1 'polypeptide(L)' 'NAESKIDFIHKFKIAAKEVEETKYWLILCQNSKSYPPCDHLVGLLGEIDKIITKIIATSKTK' A
#
# COMPACT_ATOMS: atom_id res chain seq x y z
N ASN A 1 16.48 -11.51 -11.43
CA ASN A 1 15.53 -12.57 -11.82
C ASN A 1 14.13 -12.00 -11.85
N ALA A 2 13.58 -11.76 -13.04
CA ALA A 2 12.15 -11.44 -13.21
C ALA A 2 11.46 -12.75 -13.60
N GLU A 3 10.89 -13.45 -12.61
CA GLU A 3 10.38 -14.83 -12.77
C GLU A 3 9.19 -14.91 -13.73
N SER A 4 8.26 -13.96 -13.69
CA SER A 4 7.26 -13.72 -14.75
C SER A 4 6.47 -12.44 -14.49
N LYS A 5 5.71 -11.97 -15.50
CA LYS A 5 4.76 -10.87 -15.34
C LYS A 5 3.60 -11.21 -14.40
N ILE A 6 3.18 -12.48 -14.37
CA ILE A 6 2.13 -12.95 -13.46
C ILE A 6 2.62 -12.87 -12.02
N ASP A 7 3.84 -13.35 -11.76
CA ASP A 7 4.48 -13.25 -10.45
C ASP A 7 4.65 -11.79 -10.02
N PHE A 8 5.10 -10.92 -10.93
CA PHE A 8 5.17 -9.48 -10.68
C PHE A 8 3.81 -8.91 -10.22
N ILE A 9 2.73 -9.17 -10.95
CA ILE A 9 1.38 -8.73 -10.57
C ILE A 9 0.95 -9.35 -9.23
N HIS A 10 1.28 -10.61 -8.98
CA HIS A 10 0.96 -11.29 -7.73
C HIS A 10 1.66 -10.63 -6.52
N LYS A 11 2.96 -10.33 -6.62
CA LYS A 11 3.69 -9.63 -5.57
C LYS A 11 3.13 -8.23 -5.30
N PHE A 12 2.72 -7.50 -6.34
CA PHE A 12 2.05 -6.21 -6.14
C PHE A 12 0.64 -6.33 -5.52
N LYS A 13 -0.09 -7.43 -5.77
CA LYS A 13 -1.33 -7.71 -5.03
C LYS A 13 -1.07 -7.98 -3.55
N ILE A 14 0.05 -8.60 -3.19
CA ILE A 14 0.47 -8.75 -1.79
C ILE A 14 0.75 -7.35 -1.22
N ALA A 15 1.55 -6.54 -1.91
CA ALA A 15 1.83 -5.17 -1.47
C ALA A 15 0.56 -4.32 -1.25
N ALA A 16 -0.47 -4.49 -2.09
CA ALA A 16 -1.77 -3.83 -1.87
C ALA A 16 -2.45 -4.26 -0.55
N LYS A 17 -2.36 -5.55 -0.18
CA LYS A 17 -2.86 -6.04 1.12
C LYS A 17 -2.07 -5.45 2.29
N GLU A 18 -0.75 -5.37 2.17
CA GLU A 18 0.12 -4.76 3.20
C GLU A 18 -0.21 -3.27 3.42
N VAL A 19 -0.57 -2.55 2.34
CA VAL A 19 -1.04 -1.16 2.42
C VAL A 19 -2.36 -1.05 3.19
N GLU A 20 -3.32 -1.94 2.93
CA GLU A 20 -4.59 -1.98 3.65
C GLU A 20 -4.39 -2.27 5.15
N GLU A 21 -3.53 -3.23 5.48
CA GLU A 21 -3.18 -3.54 6.88
C GLU A 21 -2.47 -2.36 7.55
N THR A 22 -1.50 -1.75 6.88
CA THR A 22 -0.79 -0.57 7.39
C THR A 22 -1.76 0.59 7.63
N LYS A 23 -2.74 0.79 6.74
CA LYS A 23 -3.77 1.81 6.89
C LYS A 23 -4.61 1.57 8.15
N TYR A 24 -4.99 0.32 8.40
CA TYR A 24 -5.70 -0.05 9.62
C TYR A 24 -4.89 0.30 10.88
N TRP A 25 -3.60 -0.05 10.90
CA TRP A 25 -2.71 0.31 12.03
C TRP A 25 -2.59 1.82 12.22
N LEU A 26 -2.44 2.60 11.15
CA LEU A 26 -2.36 4.06 11.25
C LEU A 26 -3.66 4.68 11.78
N ILE A 27 -4.82 4.13 11.42
CA ILE A 27 -6.10 4.55 12.00
C ILE A 27 -6.12 4.29 13.52
N LEU A 28 -5.65 3.13 13.98
CA LEU A 28 -5.55 2.86 15.41
C LEU A 28 -4.59 3.82 16.12
N CYS A 29 -3.44 4.12 15.50
CA CYS A 29 -2.48 5.08 16.02
C CYS A 29 -3.09 6.49 16.13
N GLN A 30 -3.82 6.97 15.13
CA GLN A 30 -4.51 8.27 15.17
C GLN A 30 -5.57 8.36 16.28
N ASN A 31 -6.21 7.23 16.62
CA ASN A 31 -7.21 7.19 17.69
C ASN A 31 -6.59 7.03 19.09
N SER A 32 -5.28 6.80 19.20
CA SER A 32 -4.59 6.67 20.47
C SER A 32 -4.18 8.03 21.03
N LYS A 33 -4.73 8.39 22.20
CA LYS A 33 -4.50 9.70 22.84
C LYS A 33 -3.04 9.98 23.23
N SER A 34 -2.25 8.94 23.44
CA SER A 34 -0.85 9.04 23.87
C SER A 34 0.15 8.86 22.71
N TYR A 35 -0.33 8.61 21.50
CA TYR A 35 0.52 8.39 20.35
C TYR A 35 0.72 9.69 19.55
N PRO A 36 1.93 9.97 19.02
CA PRO A 36 2.16 11.15 18.20
C PRO A 36 1.27 11.17 16.94
N PRO A 37 0.91 12.35 16.40
CA PRO A 37 0.14 12.45 15.17
C PRO A 37 0.80 11.73 13.99
N CYS A 38 0.03 10.96 13.24
CA CYS A 38 0.50 10.13 12.13
C CYS A 38 0.15 10.69 10.75
N ASP A 39 -0.35 11.92 10.64
CA ASP A 39 -0.99 12.43 9.42
C ASP A 39 -0.05 12.41 8.20
N HIS A 40 1.23 12.71 8.42
CA HIS A 40 2.25 12.58 7.38
C HIS A 40 2.39 11.14 6.87
N LEU A 41 2.34 10.14 7.76
CA LEU A 41 2.41 8.73 7.39
C LEU A 41 1.18 8.29 6.62
N VAL A 42 -0.01 8.80 6.98
CA VAL A 42 -1.25 8.54 6.24
C VAL A 42 -1.17 9.14 4.84
N GLY A 43 -0.64 10.35 4.69
CA GLY A 43 -0.39 10.97 3.39
C GLY A 43 0.57 10.15 2.53
N LEU A 44 1.71 9.74 3.10
CA LEU A 44 2.70 8.90 2.41
C LEU A 44 2.12 7.55 1.98
N LEU A 45 1.35 6.90 2.87
CA LEU A 45 0.69 5.63 2.57
C LEU A 45 -0.30 5.78 1.42
N GLY A 46 -1.04 6.90 1.36
CA GLY A 46 -1.94 7.22 0.26
C GLY A 46 -1.23 7.36 -1.10
N GLU A 47 -0.03 7.96 -1.13
CA GLU A 47 0.77 8.01 -2.37
C GLU A 47 1.28 6.63 -2.78
N ILE A 48 1.72 5.80 -1.82
CA ILE A 48 2.14 4.42 -2.07
C ILE A 48 0.98 3.58 -2.63
N ASP A 49 -0.22 3.71 -2.07
CA ASP A 49 -1.44 3.03 -2.53
C ASP A 49 -1.77 3.36 -4.00
N LYS A 50 -1.73 4.65 -4.35
CA LYS A 50 -1.94 5.12 -5.73
C LYS A 50 -0.92 4.51 -6.69
N ILE A 51 0.36 4.49 -6.31
CA ILE A 51 1.44 3.91 -7.13
C ILE A 51 1.22 2.42 -7.35
N ILE A 52 0.98 1.65 -6.28
CA ILE A 52 0.74 0.19 -6.36
C ILE A 52 -0.48 -0.11 -7.22
N THR A 53 -1.60 0.59 -7.00
CA THR A 53 -2.83 0.40 -7.77
C THR A 53 -2.61 0.72 -9.25
N LYS A 54 -1.87 1.79 -9.57
CA LYS A 54 -1.52 2.14 -10.95
C LYS A 54 -0.62 1.09 -11.60
N ILE A 55 0.36 0.54 -10.88
CA ILE A 55 1.25 -0.53 -11.37
C ILE A 55 0.43 -1.78 -11.69
N ILE A 56 -0.46 -2.22 -10.79
CA ILE A 56 -1.32 -3.40 -11.02
C ILE A 56 -2.21 -3.18 -12.24
N ALA A 57 -2.87 -2.03 -12.33
CA ALA A 57 -3.77 -1.72 -13.43
C ALA A 57 -3.05 -1.74 -14.78
N THR A 58 -1.93 -1.02 -14.88
CA THR A 58 -1.17 -0.91 -16.13
C THR A 58 -0.46 -2.21 -16.52
N SER A 59 -0.05 -3.03 -15.54
CA SER A 59 0.58 -4.33 -15.80
C SER A 59 -0.41 -5.38 -16.30
N LYS A 60 -1.71 -5.24 -16.01
CA LYS A 60 -2.76 -6.11 -16.57
C LYS A 60 -3.15 -5.75 -18.00
N THR A 61 -3.01 -4.47 -18.38
CA THR A 61 -3.44 -3.96 -19.69
C THR A 61 -2.38 -4.10 -20.78
N LYS A 62 -1.10 -3.93 -20.43
CA LYS A 62 0.00 -4.42 -21.27
C LYS A 62 0.02 -5.94 -21.27
#